data_AF-A0A7C9VSZ1-F1
#
_entry.id   AF-A0A7C9VSZ1-F1
#
_cell.length_a   1.000
_cell.length_b   1.000
_cell.length_c   1.000
_cell.angle_alpha   90.00
_cell.angle_beta   90.00
_cell.angle_gamma   90.00
#
_symmetry.space_group_name_H-M   'P 1'
#
loop_
_entity.id
_entity.type
_entity.pdbx_description
1 polymer ?
#
loop_
_entity_poly.entity_id
_entity_poly.type
_entity_poly.pdbx_seq_one_letter_code
_entity_poly.pdbx_strand_id
1 'polypeptide(L)'
;MKLLLRRGFQRTVVHDRMACVNAVMFRRVWRGTNETVLAYSDSEALAYRVPERHVDPADPFVVDPDLALWQCGGEFLDVASQLLELPPVAGHSTF
;
A
#
# COMPACT_ATOMS: atom_id res chain seq x y z
N MET A 1 -0.09 4.46 14.36
CA MET A 1 0.17 5.08 13.03
C MET A 1 1.54 5.75 12.81
N LYS A 2 2.46 5.87 13.80
CA LYS A 2 3.79 6.49 13.53
C LYS A 2 4.78 5.60 12.77
N LEU A 3 4.52 4.29 12.69
CA LEU A 3 5.39 3.30 12.04
C LEU A 3 5.62 3.62 10.56
N LEU A 4 4.54 3.69 9.77
CA LEU A 4 4.62 3.94 8.33
C LEU A 4 5.21 5.32 8.01
N LEU A 5 4.85 6.35 8.78
CA LEU A 5 5.43 7.68 8.62
C LEU A 5 6.95 7.68 8.80
N ARG A 6 7.48 6.94 9.79
CA ARG A 6 8.94 6.78 9.99
C ARG A 6 9.62 5.99 8.88
N ARG A 7 8.86 5.23 8.09
CA ARG A 7 9.34 4.44 6.95
C ARG A 7 9.17 5.17 5.60
N GLY A 8 8.87 6.47 5.65
CA GLY A 8 8.77 7.32 4.46
C GLY A 8 7.41 7.26 3.75
N PHE A 9 6.38 6.68 4.37
CA PHE A 9 5.03 6.74 3.82
C PHE A 9 4.43 8.12 4.02
N GLN A 10 3.81 8.64 2.97
CA GLN A 10 2.95 9.81 3.02
C GLN A 10 1.54 9.38 3.42
N ARG A 11 0.89 10.15 4.29
CA ARG A 11 -0.47 9.89 4.76
C ARG A 11 -1.46 10.83 4.09
N THR A 12 -2.51 10.28 3.51
CA THR A 12 -3.63 11.01 2.92
C THR A 12 -4.95 10.37 3.34
N VAL A 13 -6.04 11.14 3.36
CA VAL A 13 -7.39 10.58 3.51
C VAL A 13 -7.97 10.44 2.10
N VAL A 14 -8.49 9.26 1.80
CA VAL A 14 -9.10 8.93 0.51
C VAL A 14 -10.51 8.39 0.75
N HIS A 15 -11.39 8.62 -0.21
CA HIS A 15 -12.77 8.15 -0.12
C HIS A 15 -12.98 6.97 -1.06
N ASP A 16 -13.29 5.80 -0.50
CA ASP A 16 -13.65 4.61 -1.24
C ASP A 16 -15.11 4.75 -1.69
N ARG A 17 -15.31 4.94 -3.00
CA ARG A 17 -16.65 5.13 -3.59
C ARG A 17 -17.48 3.85 -3.59
N MET A 18 -16.85 2.67 -3.60
CA MET A 18 -17.57 1.40 -3.63
C MET A 18 -18.07 1.04 -2.23
N ALA A 19 -17.22 1.22 -1.22
CA ALA A 19 -17.57 0.95 0.17
C ALA A 19 -18.24 2.15 0.87
N CYS A 20 -18.27 3.33 0.23
CA CYS A 20 -18.82 4.58 0.79
C CYS A 20 -18.17 5.00 2.12
N VAL A 21 -16.88 4.71 2.29
CA VAL A 21 -16.13 4.97 3.53
C VAL A 21 -14.86 5.78 3.27
N ASN A 22 -14.42 6.53 4.27
CA ASN A 22 -13.11 7.17 4.23
C ASN A 22 -12.05 6.18 4.75
N ALA A 23 -11.00 5.98 3.96
CA ALA A 23 -9.83 5.24 4.38
C ALA A 23 -8.64 6.19 4.59
N VAL A 24 -7.79 5.86 5.56
CA VAL A 24 -6.49 6.52 5.69
C VAL A 24 -5.49 5.76 4.84
N MET A 25 -5.03 6.38 3.77
CA MET A 25 -4.01 5.83 2.87
C MET A 25 -2.62 6.24 3.34
N PHE A 26 -1.73 5.25 3.41
CA PHE A 26 -0.30 5.44 3.54
C PHE A 26 0.36 4.94 2.25
N ARG A 27 1.11 5.80 1.58
CA ARG A 27 1.75 5.47 0.30
C ARG A 27 3.22 5.85 0.29
N ARG A 28 4.07 5.00 -0.30
CA ARG A 28 5.45 5.36 -0.69
C ARG A 28 5.83 4.73 -2.02
N VAL A 29 6.79 5.35 -2.69
CA VAL A 29 7.55 4.71 -3.75
C VAL A 29 8.85 4.20 -3.14
N TRP A 30 9.13 2.91 -3.32
CA TRP A 30 10.34 2.26 -2.80
C TRP A 30 10.89 1.27 -3.82
N ARG A 31 12.13 1.50 -4.27
CA ARG A 31 12.84 0.63 -5.23
C ARG A 31 11.96 0.25 -6.44
N GLY A 32 11.38 1.24 -7.09
CA GLY A 32 10.51 1.12 -8.28
C GLY A 32 9.20 0.36 -8.08
N THR A 33 8.81 0.16 -6.82
CA THR A 33 7.48 -0.31 -6.45
C THR A 33 6.71 0.78 -5.73
N ASN A 34 5.41 0.77 -5.91
CA ASN A 34 4.49 1.52 -5.08
C ASN A 34 3.95 0.62 -3.99
N GLU A 35 4.14 1.03 -2.75
CA GLU A 35 3.66 0.35 -1.58
C GLU A 35 2.57 1.19 -0.93
N THR A 36 1.39 0.57 -0.76
CA THR A 36 0.22 1.25 -0.22
C THR A 36 -0.39 0.43 0.91
N VAL A 37 -0.82 1.12 1.96
CA VAL A 37 -1.66 0.59 3.04
C VAL A 37 -2.89 1.49 3.17
N LEU A 38 -4.06 0.90 2.99
CA LEU A 38 -5.36 1.50 3.20
C LEU A 38 -5.90 1.03 4.54
N ALA A 39 -6.08 1.94 5.50
CA ALA A 39 -6.73 1.64 6.78
C ALA A 39 -8.19 2.11 6.72
N TYR A 40 -9.11 1.16 6.69
CA TYR A 40 -10.56 1.39 6.69
C TYR A 40 -11.10 1.56 8.11
N SER A 41 -10.53 0.82 9.06
CA SER A 41 -10.81 0.93 10.49
C SER A 41 -9.58 0.55 11.30
N ASP A 42 -9.72 0.45 12.63
CA ASP A 42 -8.65 -0.03 13.50
C ASP A 42 -8.34 -1.52 13.26
N SER A 43 -9.33 -2.29 12.82
CA SER A 43 -9.23 -3.74 12.59
C SER A 43 -9.19 -4.16 11.12
N GLU A 44 -9.45 -3.23 10.21
CA GLU A 44 -9.58 -3.54 8.78
C GLU A 44 -8.65 -2.65 7.96
N ALA A 45 -7.69 -3.30 7.31
CA ALA A 45 -6.74 -2.69 6.41
C ALA A 45 -6.44 -3.59 5.21
N LEU A 46 -6.08 -2.95 4.12
CA LEU A 46 -5.57 -3.58 2.91
C LEU A 46 -4.18 -3.03 2.63
N ALA A 47 -3.21 -3.91 2.43
CA ALA A 47 -1.88 -3.53 1.99
C ALA A 47 -1.58 -4.19 0.64
N TYR A 48 -0.91 -3.47 -0.24
CA TYR A 48 -0.50 -4.01 -1.53
C TYR A 48 0.78 -3.36 -2.04
N ARG A 49 1.43 -4.08 -2.95
CA ARG A 49 2.62 -3.65 -3.67
C ARG A 49 2.44 -3.89 -5.16
N VAL A 50 2.68 -2.86 -5.95
CA VAL A 50 2.64 -2.90 -7.43
C VAL A 50 3.90 -2.25 -8.00
N PRO A 51 4.30 -2.53 -9.25
CA PRO A 51 5.34 -1.76 -9.91
C PRO A 51 4.90 -0.30 -10.05
N GLU A 52 5.82 0.65 -9.87
CA GLU A 52 5.51 2.09 -9.85
C GLU A 52 4.75 2.56 -11.11
N ARG A 53 5.13 2.04 -12.28
CA ARG A 53 4.54 2.35 -13.59
C ARG A 53 3.07 1.91 -13.76
N HIS A 54 2.56 1.07 -12.87
CA HIS A 54 1.23 0.47 -12.96
C HIS A 54 0.24 1.04 -11.93
N VAL A 55 0.62 2.06 -11.17
CA VAL A 55 -0.31 2.71 -10.26
C VAL A 55 -1.18 3.69 -11.03
N ASP A 56 -2.49 3.52 -10.94
CA ASP A 56 -3.42 4.57 -11.30
C ASP A 56 -3.47 5.61 -10.16
N PRO A 57 -3.03 6.86 -10.39
CA PRO A 57 -3.14 7.91 -9.38
C PRO A 57 -4.59 8.39 -9.15
N ALA A 58 -5.52 8.11 -10.06
CA ALA A 58 -6.92 8.54 -9.96
C ALA A 58 -7.76 7.59 -9.10
N ASP A 59 -7.40 6.31 -9.03
CA ASP A 59 -8.09 5.31 -8.21
C ASP A 59 -7.09 4.42 -7.44
N PRO A 60 -6.76 4.76 -6.19
CA PRO A 60 -5.86 3.97 -5.35
C PRO A 60 -6.51 2.69 -4.79
N PHE A 61 -7.79 2.43 -5.07
CA PHE A 61 -8.48 1.24 -4.55
C PHE A 61 -8.51 0.10 -5.57
N VAL A 62 -8.43 0.43 -6.86
CA VAL A 62 -8.44 -0.56 -7.93
C VAL A 62 -7.01 -0.97 -8.24
N VAL A 63 -6.63 -2.15 -7.76
CA VAL A 63 -5.38 -2.81 -8.13
C VAL A 63 -5.72 -3.98 -9.03
N ASP A 64 -5.20 -3.95 -10.25
CA ASP A 64 -5.27 -5.11 -11.15
C ASP A 64 -4.52 -6.29 -10.50
N PRO A 65 -5.20 -7.43 -10.22
CA PRO A 65 -4.57 -8.57 -9.57
C PRO A 65 -3.41 -9.16 -10.39
N ASP A 66 -3.41 -8.99 -11.71
CA ASP A 66 -2.33 -9.46 -12.58
C ASP A 66 -1.09 -8.54 -12.50
N LEU A 67 -1.25 -7.31 -11.99
CA LEU A 67 -0.17 -6.34 -11.79
C LEU A 67 0.30 -6.28 -10.33
N ALA A 68 -0.47 -6.85 -9.40
CA ALA A 68 -0.12 -6.95 -7.99
C ALA A 68 1.07 -7.89 -7.79
N LEU A 69 2.16 -7.35 -7.24
CA LEU A 69 3.31 -8.16 -6.81
C LEU A 69 3.03 -8.86 -5.48
N TRP A 70 2.19 -8.23 -4.66
CA TRP A 70 1.73 -8.75 -3.38
C TRP A 70 0.51 -7.96 -2.91
N GLN A 71 -0.41 -8.63 -2.23
CA GLN A 71 -1.59 -8.04 -1.61
C GLN A 71 -1.97 -8.85 -0.36
N CYS A 72 -2.40 -8.16 0.70
CA CYS A 72 -2.89 -8.77 1.93
C CYS A 72 -3.92 -7.88 2.62
N GLY A 73 -5.03 -8.47 3.07
CA GLY A 73 -6.04 -7.82 3.90
C GLY A 73 -6.05 -8.38 5.33
N GLY A 74 -6.37 -7.55 6.31
CA GLY A 74 -6.42 -7.94 7.72
C GLY A 74 -6.23 -6.75 8.66
N GLU A 75 -5.73 -7.03 9.86
CA GLU A 75 -5.42 -6.00 10.87
C GLU A 75 -4.29 -5.07 10.41
N PHE A 76 -4.41 -3.78 10.72
CA PHE A 76 -3.49 -2.75 10.23
C PHE A 76 -2.01 -3.05 10.52
N LEU A 77 -1.69 -3.46 11.75
CA LEU A 77 -0.31 -3.72 12.15
C LEU A 77 0.27 -4.95 11.46
N ASP A 78 -0.55 -5.99 11.25
CA ASP A 78 -0.12 -7.23 10.63
C ASP A 78 0.21 -7.01 9.16
N VAL A 79 -0.72 -6.39 8.41
CA VAL A 79 -0.51 -6.15 6.97
C VAL A 79 0.62 -5.13 6.71
N ALA A 80 0.75 -4.11 7.57
CA ALA A 80 1.83 -3.14 7.47
C ALA A 80 3.20 -3.76 7.77
N SER A 81 3.28 -4.67 8.75
CA SER A 81 4.53 -5.34 9.09
C SER A 81 4.96 -6.29 7.97
N GLN A 82 4.03 -7.10 7.46
CA GLN A 82 4.29 -7.98 6.33
C GLN A 82 4.81 -7.20 5.11
N LEU A 83 4.14 -6.10 4.73
CA LEU A 83 4.56 -5.26 3.61
C LEU A 83 6.00 -4.72 3.77
N LEU A 84 6.39 -4.34 4.99
CA LEU A 84 7.73 -3.82 5.28
C LEU A 84 8.82 -4.89 5.24
N GLU A 85 8.47 -6.15 5.47
CA GLU A 85 9.39 -7.30 5.47
C GLU A 85 9.57 -7.93 4.09
N LEU A 86 8.69 -7.60 3.14
CA LEU A 86 8.78 -8.14 1.79
C LEU A 86 10.11 -7.75 1.12
N PRO A 87 10.79 -8.70 0.46
CA PRO A 87 12.04 -8.45 -0.22
C PRO A 87 11.87 -7.45 -1.37
N PRO A 88 12.92 -6.73 -1.78
CA PRO A 88 12.91 -5.94 -3.01
C PRO A 88 12.56 -6.81 -4.23
N VAL A 89 11.84 -6.25 -5.20
CA VAL A 89 11.52 -6.96 -6.44
C VAL A 89 12.78 -7.18 -7.27
N ALA A 90 12.93 -8.38 -7.84
CA ALA A 90 14.05 -8.74 -8.70
C ALA A 90 14.17 -7.76 -9.89
N GLY A 91 15.39 -7.34 -10.20
CA GLY A 91 15.68 -6.38 -11.28
C GLY A 91 15.90 -4.93 -10.83
N HIS A 92 15.78 -4.63 -9.52
CA HIS A 92 16.22 -3.35 -8.96
C HIS A 92 17.59 -3.50 -8.32
N SER A 93 18.60 -2.98 -9.03
CA SER A 93 20.00 -2.96 -8.60
C SER A 93 20.15 -2.12 -7.33
N THR A 94 20.91 -2.60 -6.35
CA THR A 94 21.26 -1.87 -5.12
C THR A 94 22.38 -0.83 -5.32
N PHE A 95 22.57 -0.34 -6.55
CA PHE A 95 23.65 0.57 -6.91
C PHE A 95 23.16 2.01 -7.02
#